data_AF-A0A2T3BBT9-F1
#
_entry.id   AF-A0A2T3BBT9-F1
#
_cell.length_a   1.000
_cell.length_b   1.000
_cell.length_c   1.000
_cell.angle_alpha   90.00
_cell.angle_beta   90.00
_cell.angle_gamma   90.00
#
_symmetry.space_group_name_H-M   'P 1'
#
loop_
_entity.id
_entity.type
_entity.pdbx_description
1 polymer ?
#
loop_
_entity_poly.entity_id
_entity_poly.type
_entity_poly.pdbx_seq_one_letter_code
_entity_poly.pdbx_strand_id
1 'polypeptide(L)'
;MSTASTHQCVICQQPTATACALCIDTPPYLTPQSPIYICSSATCSTAHGALCTTLQKRRALYRAGATLQAIFYDFRAQLFEIPVLRTERRGDKLLVWIKAFEPLQIDHDLIRGVPEGVVRDGEDRLALLSFARSLDAVAFMHELVKYFLKDLTTDILEVCYLPPRTLPLQILLFGPNDQDIGLIPPHHLLKLTLGHETYALDLAGAQYGFPAPIIPWATYLQTRCSSERGAIATGHFLYFGSARDRKVVIRLQDTWEAVLADMHLEAAKQMRDMMIHWEARTGVGISEVLGGSGRVEFEWREGELRGVLRGAVRFWVDWHAERAREALMVDP
;
A
#
# COMPACT_ATOMS: atom_id res chain seq x y z
N MET A 1 -37.52 2.35 -29.47
CA MET A 1 -37.84 2.34 -28.02
C MET A 1 -36.83 1.41 -27.36
N SER A 2 -35.92 1.95 -26.55
CA SER A 2 -34.91 1.15 -25.84
C SER A 2 -35.56 0.55 -24.60
N THR A 3 -35.59 -0.77 -24.49
CA THR A 3 -36.04 -1.47 -23.28
C THR A 3 -34.99 -1.26 -22.20
N ALA A 4 -35.31 -0.47 -21.17
CA ALA A 4 -34.43 -0.32 -20.01
C ALA A 4 -34.18 -1.71 -19.40
N SER A 5 -32.92 -2.08 -19.21
CA SER A 5 -32.54 -3.34 -18.57
C SER A 5 -33.05 -3.35 -17.13
N THR A 6 -33.99 -4.23 -16.82
CA THR A 6 -34.52 -4.41 -15.47
C THR A 6 -33.63 -5.39 -14.71
N HIS A 7 -33.14 -4.98 -13.53
CA HIS A 7 -32.40 -5.83 -12.60
C HIS A 7 -33.33 -6.37 -11.50
N GLN A 8 -32.85 -7.28 -10.65
CA GLN A 8 -33.64 -7.83 -9.54
C GLN A 8 -33.27 -7.17 -8.21
N CYS A 9 -34.29 -6.88 -7.39
CA CYS A 9 -34.09 -6.39 -6.03
C CYS A 9 -33.37 -7.44 -5.19
N VAL A 10 -32.26 -7.09 -4.55
CA VAL A 10 -31.46 -8.04 -3.74
C VAL A 10 -32.25 -8.61 -2.56
N ILE A 11 -33.31 -7.93 -2.11
CA ILE A 11 -34.13 -8.33 -0.96
C ILE A 11 -35.32 -9.21 -1.39
N CYS A 12 -36.17 -8.73 -2.31
CA CYS A 12 -37.42 -9.41 -2.67
C CYS A 12 -37.44 -10.03 -4.07
N GLN A 13 -36.33 -9.93 -4.82
CA GLN A 13 -36.15 -10.44 -6.18
C GLN A 13 -37.10 -9.86 -7.25
N GLN A 14 -37.91 -8.86 -6.90
CA GLN A 14 -38.78 -8.17 -7.85
C GLN A 14 -37.96 -7.29 -8.82
N PRO A 15 -38.40 -7.14 -10.08
CA PRO A 15 -37.75 -6.26 -11.04
C PRO A 15 -37.64 -4.81 -10.52
N THR A 16 -36.46 -4.19 -10.69
CA THR A 16 -36.18 -2.81 -10.35
C THR A 16 -35.08 -2.26 -11.26
N ALA A 17 -35.12 -0.95 -11.51
CA ALA A 17 -34.05 -0.21 -12.18
C ALA A 17 -33.22 0.65 -11.19
N THR A 18 -33.56 0.62 -9.90
CA THR A 18 -32.98 1.52 -8.91
C THR A 18 -31.74 0.89 -8.27
N ALA A 19 -30.56 1.35 -8.69
CA ALA A 19 -29.32 1.04 -8.02
C ALA A 19 -29.17 1.88 -6.75
N CYS A 20 -28.64 1.28 -5.67
CA CYS A 20 -28.31 2.03 -4.47
C CYS A 20 -27.05 2.87 -4.72
N ALA A 21 -27.19 4.20 -4.74
CA ALA A 21 -26.08 5.14 -4.96
C ALA A 21 -24.93 4.97 -3.94
N LEU A 22 -25.24 4.52 -2.72
CA LEU A 22 -24.23 4.27 -1.68
C LEU A 22 -23.47 2.96 -1.88
N CYS A 23 -23.99 2.03 -2.69
CA CYS A 23 -23.38 0.72 -2.94
C CYS A 23 -22.81 0.57 -4.36
N ILE A 24 -23.11 1.51 -5.28
CA ILE A 24 -22.83 1.38 -6.72
C ILE A 24 -21.34 1.15 -7.05
N ASP A 25 -20.44 1.72 -6.24
CA ASP A 25 -18.98 1.61 -6.40
C ASP A 25 -18.35 0.55 -5.48
N THR A 26 -19.14 -0.38 -4.95
CA THR A 26 -18.58 -1.47 -4.13
C THR A 26 -17.88 -2.48 -5.04
N PRO A 27 -16.61 -2.86 -4.76
CA PRO A 27 -15.87 -3.80 -5.60
C PRO A 27 -16.63 -5.11 -5.87
N PRO A 28 -16.70 -5.59 -7.12
CA PRO A 28 -17.58 -6.69 -7.51
C PRO A 28 -17.20 -8.05 -6.92
N TYR A 29 -15.94 -8.28 -6.53
CA TYR A 29 -15.55 -9.50 -5.82
C TYR A 29 -16.04 -9.55 -4.37
N LEU A 30 -16.55 -8.43 -3.82
CA LEU A 30 -17.18 -8.39 -2.49
C LEU A 30 -18.66 -8.76 -2.53
N THR A 31 -19.28 -8.52 -3.68
CA THR A 31 -20.67 -8.86 -3.96
C THR A 31 -20.79 -9.17 -5.45
N PRO A 32 -20.98 -10.45 -5.83
CA PRO A 32 -21.12 -10.86 -7.24
C PRO A 32 -22.23 -10.10 -8.00
N GLN A 33 -23.12 -9.42 -7.27
CA GLN A 33 -24.26 -8.66 -7.78
C GLN A 33 -24.06 -7.13 -7.68
N SER A 34 -22.82 -6.62 -7.64
CA SER A 34 -22.59 -5.17 -7.75
C SER A 34 -22.84 -4.69 -9.20
N PRO A 35 -23.63 -3.63 -9.43
CA PRO A 35 -24.23 -2.73 -8.44
C PRO A 35 -25.48 -3.31 -7.78
N ILE A 36 -25.67 -3.03 -6.48
CA ILE A 36 -26.83 -3.53 -5.72
C ILE A 36 -28.10 -2.77 -6.11
N TYR A 37 -29.09 -3.51 -6.59
CA TYR A 37 -30.41 -2.98 -6.92
C TYR A 37 -31.42 -3.25 -5.81
N ILE A 38 -32.24 -2.24 -5.50
CA ILE A 38 -33.31 -2.31 -4.50
C ILE A 38 -34.62 -1.81 -5.10
N CYS A 39 -35.77 -2.37 -4.71
CA CYS A 39 -37.07 -1.81 -5.09
C CYS A 39 -37.49 -0.70 -4.12
N SER A 40 -38.46 0.11 -4.51
CA SER A 40 -38.95 1.26 -3.72
C SER A 40 -39.79 0.89 -2.49
N SER A 41 -39.99 -0.39 -2.19
CA SER A 41 -40.77 -0.80 -1.01
C SER A 41 -40.03 -0.44 0.28
N ALA A 42 -40.76 0.11 1.25
CA ALA A 42 -40.21 0.49 2.55
C ALA A 42 -39.53 -0.71 3.26
N THR A 43 -40.14 -1.90 3.19
CA THR A 43 -39.58 -3.13 3.76
C THR A 43 -38.21 -3.48 3.18
N CYS A 44 -38.04 -3.38 1.85
CA CYS A 44 -36.74 -3.64 1.22
C CYS A 44 -35.72 -2.56 1.55
N SER A 45 -36.13 -1.30 1.65
CA SER A 45 -35.25 -0.20 2.06
C SER A 45 -34.71 -0.40 3.48
N THR A 46 -35.58 -0.77 4.43
CA THR A 46 -35.17 -1.04 5.82
C THR A 46 -34.27 -2.26 5.93
N ALA A 47 -34.64 -3.37 5.27
CA ALA A 47 -33.83 -4.59 5.26
C ALA A 47 -32.45 -4.36 4.59
N HIS A 48 -32.39 -3.49 3.57
CA HIS A 48 -31.15 -3.10 2.92
C HIS A 48 -30.23 -2.29 3.84
N GLY A 49 -30.74 -1.53 4.81
CA GLY A 49 -29.94 -0.60 5.62
C GLY A 49 -28.72 -1.24 6.29
N ALA A 50 -28.88 -2.42 6.89
CA ALA A 50 -27.76 -3.16 7.50
C ALA A 50 -26.74 -3.63 6.46
N LEU A 51 -27.20 -4.20 5.34
CA LEU A 51 -26.34 -4.61 4.23
C LEU A 51 -25.59 -3.40 3.64
N CYS A 52 -26.30 -2.30 3.41
CA CYS A 52 -25.76 -1.05 2.87
C CYS A 52 -24.61 -0.53 3.75
N THR A 53 -24.79 -0.54 5.07
CA THR A 53 -23.77 -0.12 6.03
C THR A 53 -22.52 -1.00 5.92
N THR A 54 -22.69 -2.32 5.85
CA THR A 54 -21.55 -3.26 5.67
C THR A 54 -20.83 -3.01 4.35
N LEU A 55 -21.56 -2.82 3.24
CA LEU A 55 -20.96 -2.57 1.93
C LEU A 55 -20.23 -1.23 1.87
N GLN A 56 -20.77 -0.18 2.50
CA GLN A 56 -20.09 1.10 2.61
C GLN A 56 -18.78 0.99 3.40
N LYS A 57 -18.79 0.28 4.53
CA LYS A 57 -17.58 0.02 5.33
C LYS A 57 -16.52 -0.75 4.55
N ARG A 58 -16.93 -1.80 3.82
CA ARG A 58 -16.04 -2.54 2.92
C ARG A 58 -15.48 -1.61 1.83
N ARG A 59 -16.32 -0.84 1.14
CA ARG A 59 -15.87 0.12 0.12
C ARG A 59 -14.82 1.09 0.68
N ALA A 60 -15.07 1.65 1.87
CA ALA A 60 -14.13 2.54 2.55
C ALA A 60 -12.80 1.83 2.86
N LEU A 61 -12.83 0.58 3.34
CA LEU A 61 -11.62 -0.23 3.57
C LEU A 61 -10.82 -0.44 2.28
N TYR A 62 -11.48 -0.77 1.17
CA TYR A 62 -10.81 -0.99 -0.11
C TYR A 62 -10.23 0.28 -0.70
N ARG A 63 -10.95 1.41 -0.58
CA ARG A 63 -10.41 2.73 -0.92
C ARG A 63 -9.20 3.07 -0.05
N ALA A 64 -9.28 2.82 1.26
CA ALA A 64 -8.17 3.08 2.17
C ALA A 64 -6.92 2.28 1.78
N GLY A 65 -7.08 0.99 1.51
CA GLY A 65 -5.96 0.15 1.06
C GLY A 65 -5.36 0.60 -0.26
N ALA A 66 -6.19 0.96 -1.25
CA ALA A 66 -5.73 1.48 -2.53
C ALA A 66 -4.95 2.80 -2.39
N THR A 67 -5.50 3.75 -1.62
CA THR A 67 -4.86 5.04 -1.36
C THR A 67 -3.54 4.86 -0.58
N LEU A 68 -3.54 4.06 0.48
CA LEU A 68 -2.33 3.80 1.28
C LEU A 68 -1.22 3.14 0.45
N GLN A 69 -1.58 2.21 -0.43
CA GLN A 69 -0.61 1.56 -1.32
C GLN A 69 -0.04 2.55 -2.33
N ALA A 70 -0.88 3.41 -2.90
CA ALA A 70 -0.44 4.43 -3.83
C ALA A 70 0.47 5.48 -3.14
N ILE A 71 0.16 5.87 -1.90
CA ILE A 71 1.05 6.71 -1.07
C ILE A 71 2.38 5.99 -0.80
N PHE A 72 2.35 4.70 -0.46
CA PHE A 72 3.57 3.92 -0.24
C PHE A 72 4.46 3.89 -1.50
N TYR A 73 3.89 3.71 -2.68
CA TYR A 73 4.66 3.78 -3.93
C TYR A 73 5.20 5.17 -4.23
N ASP A 74 4.43 6.24 -3.95
CA ASP A 74 4.90 7.62 -4.09
C ASP A 74 6.04 7.93 -3.09
N PHE A 75 5.97 7.39 -1.88
CA PHE A 75 7.03 7.47 -0.87
C PHE A 75 8.30 6.74 -1.34
N ARG A 76 8.15 5.49 -1.79
CA ARG A 76 9.27 4.66 -2.26
C ARG A 76 9.93 5.21 -3.52
N ALA A 77 9.16 5.81 -4.43
CA ALA A 77 9.73 6.41 -5.64
C ALA A 77 10.67 7.58 -5.34
N GLN A 78 10.42 8.30 -4.24
CA GLN A 78 11.22 9.45 -3.82
C GLN A 78 12.39 9.08 -2.92
N LEU A 79 12.30 7.93 -2.23
CA LEU A 79 13.31 7.41 -1.33
C LEU A 79 13.97 6.14 -1.90
N PHE A 80 14.01 6.04 -3.23
CA PHE A 80 14.53 4.85 -3.90
C PHE A 80 16.05 4.85 -3.83
N GLU A 81 16.61 3.81 -3.21
CA GLU A 81 18.04 3.67 -2.91
C GLU A 81 18.71 2.51 -3.66
N ILE A 82 17.94 1.67 -4.39
CA ILE A 82 18.50 0.51 -5.09
C ILE A 82 19.24 1.01 -6.34
N PRO A 83 20.55 0.73 -6.51
CA PRO A 83 21.33 1.23 -7.64
C PRO A 83 21.10 0.37 -8.89
N VAL A 84 19.91 0.46 -9.47
CA VAL A 84 19.51 -0.34 -10.64
C VAL A 84 20.21 0.16 -11.90
N LEU A 85 20.92 -0.74 -12.58
CA LEU A 85 21.62 -0.47 -13.85
C LEU A 85 20.71 -0.73 -15.05
N ARG A 86 19.97 -1.84 -15.03
CA ARG A 86 19.02 -2.22 -16.08
C ARG A 86 17.98 -3.19 -15.53
N THR A 87 16.84 -3.28 -16.21
CA THR A 87 15.86 -4.35 -15.98
C THR A 87 15.50 -5.07 -17.27
N GLU A 88 15.04 -6.31 -17.15
CA GLU A 88 14.57 -7.11 -18.28
C GLU A 88 13.40 -8.00 -17.84
N ARG A 89 12.27 -7.92 -18.56
CA ARG A 89 11.12 -8.81 -18.34
C ARG A 89 11.26 -10.06 -19.20
N ARG A 90 11.25 -11.24 -18.56
CA ARG A 90 11.23 -12.56 -19.21
C ARG A 90 10.08 -13.39 -18.64
N GLY A 91 8.92 -13.32 -19.30
CA GLY A 91 7.72 -14.03 -18.84
C GLY A 91 7.24 -13.53 -17.47
N ASP A 92 7.21 -14.41 -16.48
CA ASP A 92 6.88 -14.15 -15.07
C ASP A 92 8.08 -13.64 -14.25
N LYS A 93 9.20 -13.33 -14.88
CA LYS A 93 10.42 -12.87 -14.20
C LYS A 93 10.76 -11.43 -14.56
N LEU A 94 11.10 -10.64 -13.56
CA LEU A 94 11.72 -9.33 -13.72
C LEU A 94 13.18 -9.45 -13.23
N LEU A 95 14.10 -9.41 -14.17
CA LEU A 95 15.53 -9.47 -13.89
C LEU A 95 16.01 -8.05 -13.63
N VAL A 96 16.71 -7.83 -12.52
CA VAL A 96 17.16 -6.51 -12.04
C VAL A 96 18.66 -6.60 -11.80
N TRP A 97 19.44 -5.85 -12.58
CA TRP A 97 20.88 -5.75 -12.39
C TRP A 97 21.18 -4.53 -11.54
N ILE A 98 21.98 -4.72 -10.50
CA ILE A 98 22.36 -3.65 -9.58
C ILE A 98 23.87 -3.42 -9.62
N LYS A 99 24.30 -2.18 -9.36
CA LYS A 99 25.70 -1.89 -9.06
C LYS A 99 26.11 -2.66 -7.80
N ALA A 100 27.39 -3.01 -7.68
CA ALA A 100 27.93 -3.49 -6.41
C ALA A 100 27.53 -2.51 -5.31
N PHE A 101 27.05 -3.02 -4.18
CA PHE A 101 27.07 -2.25 -2.95
C PHE A 101 28.55 -2.09 -2.58
N GLU A 102 29.20 -1.04 -3.09
CA GLU A 102 30.52 -0.65 -2.63
C GLU A 102 30.36 -0.29 -1.15
N PRO A 103 31.08 -0.96 -0.23
CA PRO A 103 30.96 -0.67 1.18
C PRO A 103 31.44 0.77 1.41
N LEU A 104 30.48 1.65 1.71
CA LEU A 104 30.68 2.94 2.37
C LEU A 104 31.77 3.81 1.72
N GLN A 105 31.51 4.29 0.52
CA GLN A 105 31.41 5.75 0.46
C GLN A 105 29.95 6.02 0.79
N ILE A 106 29.68 6.78 1.86
CA ILE A 106 28.37 7.42 2.02
C ILE A 106 28.29 8.41 0.87
N ASP A 107 28.02 7.86 -0.32
CA ASP A 107 27.73 8.61 -1.50
C ASP A 107 26.49 9.41 -1.12
N HIS A 108 26.59 10.73 -1.19
CA HIS A 108 25.49 11.63 -0.83
C HIS A 108 24.23 11.33 -1.66
N ASP A 109 24.38 10.53 -2.73
CA ASP A 109 23.35 9.88 -3.52
C ASP A 109 22.80 8.58 -2.87
N LEU A 110 22.57 8.57 -1.55
CA LEU A 110 21.84 7.47 -0.89
C LEU A 110 20.43 7.29 -1.47
N ILE A 111 19.83 8.40 -1.91
CA ILE A 111 18.56 8.44 -2.62
C ILE A 111 18.84 8.80 -4.07
N ARG A 112 18.52 7.89 -4.98
CA ARG A 112 18.79 8.04 -6.43
C ARG A 112 17.52 8.29 -7.24
N GLY A 113 16.36 8.09 -6.62
CA GLY A 113 15.09 8.00 -7.35
C GLY A 113 15.05 6.75 -8.23
N VAL A 114 13.89 6.49 -8.84
CA VAL A 114 13.78 5.39 -9.81
C VAL A 114 14.46 5.83 -11.11
N PRO A 115 15.46 5.11 -11.64
CA PRO A 115 16.13 5.54 -12.86
C PRO A 115 15.16 5.60 -14.06
N GLU A 116 15.13 6.73 -14.76
CA GLU A 116 14.28 6.92 -15.94
C GLU A 116 14.66 5.96 -17.07
N GLY A 117 13.66 5.39 -17.75
CA GLY A 117 13.86 4.48 -18.88
C GLY A 117 14.41 3.09 -18.53
N VAL A 118 14.84 2.86 -17.29
CA VAL A 118 15.37 1.57 -16.83
C VAL A 118 14.28 0.57 -16.51
N VAL A 119 13.10 1.05 -16.09
CA VAL A 119 11.95 0.24 -15.70
C VAL A 119 10.76 0.72 -16.48
N ARG A 120 10.01 -0.21 -17.08
CA ARG A 120 8.76 0.12 -17.76
C ARG A 120 7.73 0.61 -16.74
N ASP A 121 6.93 1.59 -17.13
CA ASP A 121 5.78 2.00 -16.35
C ASP A 121 4.80 0.84 -16.12
N GLY A 122 3.99 0.94 -15.06
CA GLY A 122 3.01 -0.08 -14.69
C GLY A 122 3.55 -1.09 -13.67
N GLU A 123 3.22 -2.37 -13.85
CA GLU A 123 3.43 -3.42 -12.84
C GLU A 123 4.90 -3.65 -12.48
N ASP A 124 5.81 -3.60 -13.45
CA ASP A 124 7.25 -3.80 -13.21
C ASP A 124 7.81 -2.72 -12.29
N ARG A 125 7.39 -1.46 -12.49
CA ARG A 125 7.76 -0.34 -11.63
C ARG A 125 7.25 -0.52 -10.21
N LEU A 126 5.99 -0.92 -10.04
CA LEU A 126 5.42 -1.18 -8.71
C LEU A 126 6.13 -2.33 -8.00
N ALA A 127 6.41 -3.41 -8.74
CA ALA A 127 7.12 -4.56 -8.22
C ALA A 127 8.51 -4.17 -7.71
N LEU A 128 9.28 -3.42 -8.51
CA LEU A 128 10.59 -2.93 -8.12
C LEU A 128 10.54 -1.98 -6.91
N LEU A 129 9.60 -1.03 -6.88
CA LEU A 129 9.43 -0.10 -5.74
C LEU A 129 9.16 -0.83 -4.42
N SER A 130 8.48 -1.97 -4.49
CA SER A 130 8.13 -2.80 -3.34
C SER A 130 9.12 -3.93 -3.02
N PHE A 131 10.11 -4.19 -3.89
CA PHE A 131 10.99 -5.34 -3.78
C PHE A 131 11.84 -5.31 -2.50
N ALA A 132 11.69 -6.32 -1.66
CA ALA A 132 12.29 -6.45 -0.33
C ALA A 132 11.93 -5.28 0.62
N ARG A 133 10.79 -4.60 0.37
CA ARG A 133 10.31 -3.45 1.16
C ARG A 133 9.01 -3.69 1.89
N SER A 134 8.62 -4.94 2.06
CA SER A 134 7.39 -5.30 2.79
C SER A 134 7.45 -4.87 4.27
N LEU A 135 8.60 -5.05 4.95
CA LEU A 135 8.79 -4.57 6.32
C LEU A 135 8.75 -3.04 6.40
N ASP A 136 9.36 -2.36 5.42
CA ASP A 136 9.36 -0.89 5.33
C ASP A 136 7.94 -0.36 5.12
N ALA A 137 7.12 -1.06 4.33
CA ALA A 137 5.73 -0.71 4.13
C ALA A 137 4.92 -0.77 5.43
N VAL A 138 5.15 -1.79 6.27
CA VAL A 138 4.50 -1.88 7.59
C VAL A 138 5.03 -0.81 8.55
N ALA A 139 6.35 -0.62 8.60
CA ALA A 139 7.00 0.25 9.56
C ALA A 139 6.76 1.75 9.29
N PHE A 140 7.04 2.22 8.07
CA PHE A 140 7.00 3.63 7.75
C PHE A 140 5.58 4.13 7.44
N MET A 141 4.66 3.25 7.04
CA MET A 141 3.26 3.63 6.84
C MET A 141 2.42 3.53 8.13
N HIS A 142 3.01 3.12 9.26
CA HIS A 142 2.30 2.84 10.52
C HIS A 142 1.30 3.94 10.92
N GLU A 143 1.76 5.20 10.96
CA GLU A 143 0.93 6.34 11.39
C GLU A 143 -0.22 6.61 10.42
N LEU A 144 0.05 6.56 9.11
CA LEU A 144 -0.98 6.76 8.09
C LEU A 144 -1.99 5.64 8.09
N VAL A 145 -1.55 4.38 8.21
CA VAL A 145 -2.44 3.21 8.35
C VAL A 145 -3.34 3.37 9.57
N LYS A 146 -2.75 3.68 10.73
CA LYS A 146 -3.48 3.90 11.97
C LYS A 146 -4.56 4.97 11.80
N TYR A 147 -4.21 6.06 11.11
CA TYR A 147 -5.13 7.17 10.88
C TYR A 147 -6.27 6.81 9.92
N PHE A 148 -5.94 6.27 8.75
CA PHE A 148 -6.92 5.87 7.73
C PHE A 148 -7.92 4.82 8.21
N LEU A 149 -7.49 3.95 9.13
CA LEU A 149 -8.29 2.80 9.58
C LEU A 149 -8.95 2.99 10.95
N LYS A 150 -8.72 4.12 11.63
CA LYS A 150 -9.15 4.38 13.02
C LYS A 150 -10.61 4.04 13.30
N ASP A 151 -11.51 4.37 12.37
CA ASP A 151 -12.96 4.17 12.52
C ASP A 151 -13.51 3.03 11.63
N LEU A 152 -12.63 2.38 10.86
CA LEU A 152 -12.98 1.28 9.98
C LEU A 152 -12.71 -0.08 10.64
N THR A 153 -11.55 -0.24 11.27
CA THR A 153 -11.10 -1.54 11.78
C THR A 153 -11.07 -1.57 13.30
N THR A 154 -11.41 -2.71 13.89
CA THR A 154 -11.34 -2.90 15.35
C THR A 154 -10.00 -3.44 15.82
N ASP A 155 -9.23 -4.06 14.91
CA ASP A 155 -7.94 -4.67 15.23
C ASP A 155 -7.03 -4.67 13.99
N ILE A 156 -5.73 -4.48 14.25
CA ILE A 156 -4.66 -4.46 13.25
C ILE A 156 -3.51 -5.29 13.83
N LEU A 157 -3.07 -6.30 13.09
CA LEU A 157 -1.96 -7.18 13.47
C LEU A 157 -0.88 -7.16 12.41
N GLU A 158 0.37 -7.01 12.82
CA GLU A 158 1.54 -7.19 11.94
C GLU A 158 1.81 -8.68 11.77
N VAL A 159 1.94 -9.14 10.53
CA VAL A 159 2.16 -10.56 10.21
C VAL A 159 3.30 -10.71 9.23
N CYS A 160 4.02 -11.82 9.35
CA CYS A 160 5.13 -12.20 8.47
C CYS A 160 4.89 -13.60 7.91
N TYR A 161 5.12 -13.80 6.62
CA TYR A 161 5.01 -15.11 5.99
C TYR A 161 6.12 -15.35 4.96
N LEU A 162 6.29 -16.62 4.61
CA LEU A 162 7.14 -17.01 3.48
C LEU A 162 6.27 -17.13 2.23
N PRO A 163 6.62 -16.45 1.14
CA PRO A 163 5.90 -16.58 -0.11
C PRO A 163 6.00 -18.02 -0.66
N PRO A 164 5.00 -18.49 -1.45
CA PRO A 164 5.10 -19.76 -2.14
C PRO A 164 6.28 -19.77 -3.11
N ARG A 165 6.77 -20.97 -3.46
CA ARG A 165 7.87 -21.13 -4.44
C ARG A 165 7.50 -20.63 -5.83
N THR A 166 6.22 -20.71 -6.19
CA THR A 166 5.69 -20.28 -7.48
C THR A 166 4.88 -19.01 -7.26
N LEU A 167 5.34 -17.92 -7.88
CA LEU A 167 4.74 -16.59 -7.77
C LEU A 167 4.34 -16.09 -9.15
N PRO A 168 3.28 -15.27 -9.27
CA PRO A 168 2.93 -14.60 -10.53
C PRO A 168 4.05 -13.72 -11.09
N LEU A 169 4.90 -13.18 -10.20
CA LEU A 169 6.10 -12.43 -10.55
C LEU A 169 7.27 -12.84 -9.64
N GLN A 170 8.43 -13.09 -10.24
CA GLN A 170 9.68 -13.32 -9.54
C GLN A 170 10.69 -12.22 -9.90
N ILE A 171 11.20 -11.54 -8.89
CA ILE A 171 12.30 -10.58 -9.07
C ILE A 171 13.62 -11.30 -8.82
N LEU A 172 14.50 -11.29 -9.83
CA LEU A 172 15.84 -11.85 -9.73
C LEU A 172 16.86 -10.71 -9.70
N LEU A 173 17.67 -10.67 -8.64
CA LEU A 173 18.69 -9.64 -8.47
C LEU A 173 20.05 -10.17 -8.93
N PHE A 174 20.68 -9.44 -9.84
CA PHE A 174 21.99 -9.75 -10.37
C PHE A 174 23.02 -8.72 -9.91
N GLY A 175 24.12 -9.19 -9.33
CA GLY A 175 25.28 -8.36 -9.01
C GLY A 175 26.16 -8.05 -10.24
N PRO A 176 27.30 -7.36 -10.03
CA PRO A 176 28.23 -6.96 -11.11
C PRO A 176 28.75 -8.10 -12.00
N ASN A 177 28.77 -9.33 -11.48
CA ASN A 177 29.29 -10.51 -12.17
C ASN A 177 28.17 -11.40 -12.75
N ASP A 178 26.97 -10.84 -12.98
CA ASP A 178 25.77 -11.57 -13.43
C ASP A 178 25.39 -12.77 -12.54
N GLN A 179 25.81 -12.76 -11.28
CA GLN A 179 25.43 -13.76 -10.31
C GLN A 179 24.07 -13.40 -9.68
N ASP A 180 23.15 -14.35 -9.70
CA ASP A 180 21.90 -14.28 -8.96
C ASP A 180 22.18 -14.29 -7.44
N ILE A 181 21.69 -13.28 -6.74
CA ILE A 181 21.86 -13.08 -5.30
C ILE A 181 20.87 -13.95 -4.50
N GLY A 182 19.85 -14.54 -5.14
CA GLY A 182 19.03 -15.59 -4.56
C GLY A 182 18.18 -15.18 -3.34
N LEU A 183 17.74 -13.92 -3.28
CA LEU A 183 17.01 -13.40 -2.12
C LEU A 183 15.50 -13.54 -2.28
N ILE A 184 14.89 -14.46 -1.53
CA ILE A 184 13.43 -14.46 -1.28
C ILE A 184 13.21 -13.98 0.16
N PRO A 185 12.96 -12.68 0.38
CA PRO A 185 12.80 -12.16 1.72
C PRO A 185 11.47 -12.65 2.33
N PRO A 186 11.40 -12.81 3.66
CA PRO A 186 10.12 -12.89 4.35
C PRO A 186 9.26 -11.68 3.98
N HIS A 187 7.95 -11.87 3.90
CA HIS A 187 7.02 -10.81 3.54
C HIS A 187 6.17 -10.38 4.71
N HIS A 188 6.17 -9.07 4.96
CA HIS A 188 5.43 -8.44 6.03
C HIS A 188 4.19 -7.73 5.49
N LEU A 189 3.07 -7.87 6.20
CA LEU A 189 1.84 -7.16 5.90
C LEU A 189 1.00 -6.97 7.17
N LEU A 190 -0.21 -6.44 7.01
CA LEU A 190 -1.16 -6.26 8.09
C LEU A 190 -2.37 -7.18 7.93
N LYS A 191 -2.81 -7.81 9.01
CA LYS A 191 -4.12 -8.44 9.13
C LYS A 191 -5.07 -7.47 9.82
N LEU A 192 -6.21 -7.22 9.19
CA LEU A 192 -7.22 -6.27 9.64
C LEU A 192 -8.50 -7.00 10.06
N THR A 193 -9.19 -6.48 11.07
CA THR A 193 -10.53 -6.92 11.47
C THR A 193 -11.56 -5.82 11.18
N LEU A 194 -12.54 -6.12 10.33
CA LEU A 194 -13.67 -5.25 9.98
C LEU A 194 -14.97 -5.91 10.45
N GLY A 195 -15.44 -5.56 11.64
CA GLY A 195 -16.60 -6.24 12.25
C GLY A 195 -16.29 -7.72 12.51
N HIS A 196 -16.95 -8.62 11.77
CA HIS A 196 -16.70 -10.07 11.85
C HIS A 196 -15.83 -10.60 10.70
N GLU A 197 -15.37 -9.72 9.81
CA GLU A 197 -14.59 -10.07 8.64
C GLU A 197 -13.11 -9.78 8.88
N THR A 198 -12.24 -10.55 8.23
CA THR A 198 -10.80 -10.33 8.29
C THR A 198 -10.21 -10.17 6.91
N TYR A 199 -9.24 -9.27 6.80
CA TYR A 199 -8.59 -8.90 5.54
C TYR A 199 -7.08 -8.86 5.71
N ALA A 200 -6.36 -9.10 4.62
CA ALA A 200 -4.96 -8.74 4.48
C ALA A 200 -4.88 -7.35 3.85
N LEU A 201 -4.05 -6.46 4.42
CA LEU A 201 -3.58 -5.23 3.82
C LEU A 201 -2.10 -5.38 3.48
N ASP A 202 -1.82 -5.51 2.19
CA ASP A 202 -0.51 -5.78 1.61
C ASP A 202 -0.08 -4.64 0.68
N LEU A 203 0.59 -3.64 1.25
CA LEU A 203 1.08 -2.48 0.51
C LEU A 203 2.24 -2.83 -0.44
N ALA A 204 2.93 -3.94 -0.21
CA ALA A 204 4.10 -4.36 -0.97
C ALA A 204 3.85 -5.57 -1.89
N GLY A 205 2.60 -6.03 -2.03
CA GLY A 205 2.26 -7.26 -2.75
C GLY A 205 2.64 -7.28 -4.23
N ALA A 206 2.83 -6.10 -4.84
CA ALA A 206 3.28 -5.97 -6.23
C ALA A 206 4.64 -6.64 -6.49
N GLN A 207 5.52 -6.79 -5.48
CA GLN A 207 6.80 -7.49 -5.66
C GLN A 207 6.64 -8.95 -6.10
N TYR A 208 5.45 -9.52 -5.87
CA TYR A 208 5.07 -10.89 -6.24
C TYR A 208 3.96 -10.93 -7.31
N GLY A 209 3.63 -9.80 -7.93
CA GLY A 209 2.58 -9.71 -8.94
C GLY A 209 1.17 -9.70 -8.33
N PHE A 210 1.03 -9.29 -7.06
CA PHE A 210 -0.28 -9.10 -6.42
C PHE A 210 -0.56 -7.62 -6.15
N PRO A 211 -1.02 -6.85 -7.15
CA PRO A 211 -1.18 -5.40 -7.01
C PRO A 211 -2.35 -5.03 -6.09
N ALA A 212 -3.34 -5.90 -5.87
CA ALA A 212 -4.48 -5.58 -5.01
C ALA A 212 -4.06 -5.55 -3.51
N PRO A 213 -4.17 -4.39 -2.83
CA PRO A 213 -3.67 -4.22 -1.47
C PRO A 213 -4.59 -4.82 -0.42
N ILE A 214 -5.91 -4.89 -0.67
CA ILE A 214 -6.86 -5.52 0.25
C ILE A 214 -7.38 -6.81 -0.38
N ILE A 215 -7.40 -7.88 0.41
CA ILE A 215 -8.01 -9.16 0.02
C ILE A 215 -8.53 -9.88 1.28
N PRO A 216 -9.62 -10.65 1.21
CA PRO A 216 -10.08 -11.43 2.36
C PRO A 216 -8.97 -12.33 2.90
N TRP A 217 -8.84 -12.40 4.23
CA TRP A 217 -7.73 -13.11 4.88
C TRP A 217 -7.67 -14.59 4.50
N ALA A 218 -8.82 -15.26 4.41
CA ALA A 218 -8.88 -16.66 3.97
C ALA A 218 -8.35 -16.84 2.54
N THR A 219 -8.73 -15.94 1.62
CA THR A 219 -8.22 -15.95 0.23
C THR A 219 -6.73 -15.65 0.18
N TYR A 220 -6.23 -14.73 1.03
CA TYR A 220 -4.81 -14.45 1.16
C TYR A 220 -4.02 -15.72 1.49
N LEU A 221 -4.42 -16.43 2.55
CA LEU A 221 -3.76 -17.66 2.99
C LEU A 221 -3.76 -18.74 1.90
N GLN A 222 -4.85 -18.85 1.15
CA GLN A 222 -4.99 -19.84 0.08
C GLN A 222 -4.13 -19.52 -1.16
N THR A 223 -4.02 -18.23 -1.52
CA THR A 223 -3.45 -17.82 -2.82
C THR A 223 -2.04 -17.25 -2.73
N ARG A 224 -1.61 -16.77 -1.54
CA ARG A 224 -0.36 -16.01 -1.37
C ARG A 224 0.59 -16.58 -0.33
N CYS A 225 0.21 -17.63 0.40
CA CYS A 225 1.06 -18.27 1.42
C CYS A 225 1.43 -19.69 1.01
N SER A 226 2.64 -20.15 1.36
CA SER A 226 2.96 -21.57 1.30
C SER A 226 2.22 -22.34 2.41
N SER A 227 1.49 -23.39 2.05
CA SER A 227 0.67 -24.22 2.96
C SER A 227 1.47 -24.95 4.06
N GLU A 228 2.79 -25.11 3.92
CA GLU A 228 3.61 -25.94 4.81
C GLU A 228 4.22 -25.20 6.01
N ARG A 229 4.19 -23.86 6.05
CA ARG A 229 4.77 -23.04 7.14
C ARG A 229 3.94 -21.77 7.40
N GLY A 230 2.61 -21.92 7.30
CA GLY A 230 1.64 -20.84 7.35
C GLY A 230 1.83 -19.95 8.58
N ALA A 231 2.15 -18.68 8.33
CA ALA A 231 2.62 -17.70 9.31
C ALA A 231 3.82 -18.21 10.11
N ILE A 232 5.03 -17.72 9.78
CA ILE A 232 6.03 -17.66 10.84
C ILE A 232 5.47 -16.62 11.79
N ALA A 233 4.81 -17.09 12.85
CA ALA A 233 4.68 -16.36 14.11
C ALA A 233 6.11 -16.16 14.61
N THR A 234 6.86 -15.33 13.90
CA THR A 234 8.09 -14.80 14.40
C THR A 234 7.62 -14.03 15.61
N GLY A 235 7.97 -14.49 16.82
CA GLY A 235 7.71 -13.77 18.07
C GLY A 235 8.33 -12.36 18.12
N HIS A 236 8.77 -11.84 16.97
CA HIS A 236 9.30 -10.53 16.70
C HIS A 236 8.21 -9.48 16.42
N PHE A 237 6.99 -9.87 16.02
CA PHE A 237 5.88 -8.93 15.81
C PHE A 237 4.73 -9.20 16.78
N LEU A 238 4.85 -8.64 17.99
CA LEU A 238 3.94 -8.91 19.09
C LEU A 238 2.71 -7.97 19.11
N TYR A 239 2.77 -6.85 18.39
CA TYR A 239 1.72 -5.82 18.37
C TYR A 239 1.86 -4.91 17.14
N PHE A 240 0.80 -4.18 16.80
CA PHE A 240 0.85 -3.14 15.77
C PHE A 240 1.71 -1.95 16.20
N GLY A 241 2.83 -1.76 15.51
CA GLY A 241 3.90 -0.82 15.85
C GLY A 241 5.27 -1.48 15.97
N SER A 242 5.35 -2.82 16.10
CA SER A 242 6.63 -3.50 16.35
C SER A 242 7.64 -3.35 15.19
N ALA A 243 7.18 -3.35 13.94
CA ALA A 243 8.02 -3.08 12.77
C ALA A 243 8.59 -1.65 12.79
N ARG A 244 7.77 -0.67 13.17
CA ARG A 244 8.18 0.72 13.33
C ARG A 244 9.22 0.85 14.43
N ASP A 245 8.98 0.25 15.59
CA ASP A 245 9.89 0.34 16.73
C ASP A 245 11.23 -0.33 16.44
N ARG A 246 11.24 -1.41 15.66
CA ARG A 246 12.48 -2.00 15.13
C ARG A 246 13.27 -0.99 14.28
N LYS A 247 12.61 -0.21 13.41
CA LYS A 247 13.29 0.85 12.63
C LYS A 247 13.79 1.99 13.53
N VAL A 248 13.07 2.32 14.59
CA VAL A 248 13.51 3.29 15.62
C VAL A 248 14.76 2.79 16.34
N VAL A 249 14.90 1.50 16.58
CA VAL A 249 16.14 0.94 17.16
C VAL A 249 17.28 0.95 16.14
N ILE A 250 17.03 0.60 14.87
CA ILE A 250 18.04 0.61 13.82
C ILE A 250 18.65 2.01 13.63
N ARG A 251 17.85 3.08 13.67
CA ARG A 251 18.37 4.46 13.52
C ARG A 251 19.33 4.91 14.63
N LEU A 252 19.44 4.16 15.73
CA LEU A 252 20.38 4.45 16.82
C LEU A 252 21.74 3.76 16.65
N GLN A 253 21.90 2.96 15.59
CA GLN A 253 23.13 2.25 15.29
C GLN A 253 24.08 3.13 14.47
N ASP A 254 25.38 2.81 14.49
CA ASP A 254 26.38 3.49 13.67
C ASP A 254 26.59 2.74 12.35
N THR A 255 25.55 2.71 11.51
CA THR A 255 25.52 2.01 10.23
C THR A 255 24.83 2.85 9.15
N TRP A 256 25.11 2.59 7.86
CA TRP A 256 24.38 3.24 6.76
C TRP A 256 22.86 2.94 6.80
N GLU A 257 22.49 1.76 7.30
CA GLU A 257 21.10 1.35 7.48
C GLU A 257 20.39 2.25 8.51
N ALA A 258 21.12 2.71 9.53
CA ALA A 258 20.61 3.64 10.53
C ALA A 258 20.28 5.00 9.91
N VAL A 259 21.15 5.52 9.04
CA VAL A 259 20.93 6.77 8.30
C VAL A 259 19.67 6.67 7.44
N LEU A 260 19.52 5.60 6.65
CA LEU A 260 18.32 5.40 5.83
C LEU A 260 17.06 5.23 6.67
N ALA A 261 17.15 4.50 7.79
CA ALA A 261 16.02 4.33 8.70
C ALA A 261 15.57 5.68 9.27
N ASP A 262 16.50 6.56 9.66
CA ASP A 262 16.17 7.89 10.15
C ASP A 262 15.52 8.76 9.08
N MET A 263 16.11 8.80 7.87
CA MET A 263 15.55 9.53 6.74
C MET A 263 14.12 9.09 6.41
N HIS A 264 13.87 7.77 6.37
CA HIS A 264 12.55 7.22 6.10
C HIS A 264 11.55 7.49 7.25
N LEU A 265 11.98 7.43 8.52
CA LEU A 265 11.12 7.73 9.67
C LEU A 265 10.68 9.19 9.68
N GLU A 266 11.60 10.12 9.43
CA GLU A 266 11.24 11.53 9.39
C GLU A 266 10.39 11.87 8.16
N ALA A 267 10.69 11.30 6.98
CA ALA A 267 9.82 11.45 5.80
C ALA A 267 8.39 10.92 6.06
N ALA A 268 8.24 9.79 6.74
CA ALA A 268 6.95 9.26 7.15
C ALA A 268 6.21 10.19 8.11
N LYS A 269 6.93 10.81 9.05
CA LYS A 269 6.39 11.83 9.94
C LYS A 269 5.92 13.07 9.17
N GLN A 270 6.68 13.56 8.19
CA GLN A 270 6.26 14.66 7.33
C GLN A 270 4.96 14.35 6.59
N MET A 271 4.78 13.12 6.08
CA MET A 271 3.52 12.72 5.46
C MET A 271 2.34 12.79 6.43
N ARG A 272 2.48 12.26 7.65
CA ARG A 272 1.41 12.35 8.66
C ARG A 272 1.07 13.81 8.96
N ASP A 273 2.07 14.62 9.22
CA ASP A 273 1.86 16.02 9.63
C ASP A 273 1.17 16.81 8.50
N MET A 274 1.55 16.55 7.25
CA MET A 274 0.93 17.15 6.07
C MET A 274 -0.47 16.62 5.74
N MET A 275 -0.79 15.36 6.08
CA MET A 275 -2.16 14.85 6.01
C MET A 275 -3.08 15.60 6.98
N ILE A 276 -2.64 15.80 8.23
CA ILE A 276 -3.40 16.54 9.25
C ILE A 276 -3.59 18.00 8.80
N HIS A 277 -2.53 18.62 8.28
CA HIS A 277 -2.63 19.97 7.72
C HIS A 277 -3.59 20.03 6.53
N TRP A 278 -3.60 19.01 5.66
CA TRP A 278 -4.51 18.93 4.53
C TRP A 278 -5.97 18.90 5.00
N GLU A 279 -6.34 18.06 5.97
CA GLU A 279 -7.70 18.00 6.52
C GLU A 279 -8.11 19.35 7.16
N ALA A 280 -7.21 19.97 7.93
CA ALA A 280 -7.48 21.26 8.55
C ALA A 280 -7.72 22.37 7.51
N ARG A 281 -6.99 22.34 6.40
CA ARG A 281 -7.10 23.32 5.31
C ARG A 281 -8.35 23.10 4.45
N THR A 282 -8.71 21.86 4.16
CA THR A 282 -9.85 21.54 3.28
C THR A 282 -11.18 21.46 4.04
N GLY A 283 -11.13 21.24 5.35
CA GLY A 283 -12.31 20.96 6.17
C GLY A 283 -12.93 19.58 5.93
N VAL A 284 -12.25 18.71 5.17
CA VAL A 284 -12.74 17.37 4.79
C VAL A 284 -11.86 16.32 5.45
N GLY A 285 -12.48 15.42 6.21
CA GLY A 285 -11.76 14.33 6.89
C GLY A 285 -11.46 13.14 5.97
N ILE A 286 -10.43 12.36 6.27
CA ILE A 286 -10.09 11.12 5.56
C ILE A 286 -11.26 10.13 5.57
N SER A 287 -11.95 9.98 6.71
CA SER A 287 -13.13 9.10 6.80
C SER A 287 -14.25 9.52 5.84
N GLU A 288 -14.43 10.82 5.62
CA GLU A 288 -15.38 11.38 4.67
C GLU A 288 -14.96 11.10 3.23
N VAL A 289 -13.68 11.32 2.88
CA VAL A 289 -13.15 10.97 1.55
C VAL A 289 -13.36 9.49 1.24
N LEU A 290 -13.04 8.61 2.19
CA LEU A 290 -13.17 7.16 2.00
C LEU A 290 -14.64 6.71 1.90
N GLY A 291 -15.52 7.30 2.72
CA GLY A 291 -16.94 6.97 2.79
C GLY A 291 -17.81 7.59 1.69
N GLY A 292 -17.33 8.67 1.05
CA GLY A 292 -18.06 9.50 0.08
C GLY A 292 -18.75 8.72 -1.03
N SER A 293 -19.89 9.23 -1.50
CA SER A 293 -20.78 8.49 -2.40
C SER A 293 -20.31 8.39 -3.84
N GLY A 294 -19.52 9.35 -4.33
CA GLY A 294 -19.10 9.41 -5.74
C GLY A 294 -17.65 8.99 -5.98
N ARG A 295 -17.44 8.08 -6.95
CA ARG A 295 -16.10 7.71 -7.44
C ARG A 295 -15.26 8.90 -7.91
N VAL A 296 -15.85 9.81 -8.69
CA VAL A 296 -15.13 10.98 -9.26
C VAL A 296 -14.64 11.91 -8.15
N GLU A 297 -15.48 12.19 -7.16
CA GLU A 297 -15.12 13.03 -6.01
C GLU A 297 -14.04 12.34 -5.17
N PHE A 298 -14.17 11.04 -4.92
CA PHE A 298 -13.14 10.26 -4.24
C PHE A 298 -11.80 10.33 -4.97
N GLU A 299 -11.75 10.05 -6.27
CA GLU A 299 -10.51 10.07 -7.07
C GLU A 299 -9.87 11.47 -7.08
N TRP A 300 -10.67 12.54 -7.16
CA TRP A 300 -10.16 13.90 -7.10
C TRP A 300 -9.55 14.24 -5.73
N ARG A 301 -10.25 13.93 -4.63
CA ARG A 301 -9.77 14.17 -3.26
C ARG A 301 -8.55 13.32 -2.92
N GLU A 302 -8.55 12.06 -3.33
CA GLU A 302 -7.42 11.13 -3.18
C GLU A 302 -6.18 11.66 -3.90
N GLY A 303 -6.35 12.17 -5.13
CA GLY A 303 -5.28 12.79 -5.90
C GLY A 303 -4.73 14.06 -5.25
N GLU A 304 -5.60 14.93 -4.72
CA GLU A 304 -5.20 16.14 -4.00
C GLU A 304 -4.36 15.79 -2.75
N LEU A 305 -4.87 14.87 -1.92
CA LEU A 305 -4.17 14.41 -0.73
C LEU A 305 -2.80 13.84 -1.08
N ARG A 306 -2.74 12.92 -2.04
CA ARG A 306 -1.48 12.31 -2.48
C ARG A 306 -0.50 13.32 -3.03
N GLY A 307 -0.97 14.32 -3.77
CA GLY A 307 -0.13 15.42 -4.25
C GLY A 307 0.56 16.15 -3.10
N VAL A 308 -0.17 16.46 -2.02
CA VAL A 308 0.37 17.10 -0.82
C VAL A 308 1.38 16.20 -0.11
N LEU A 309 1.05 14.92 0.10
CA LEU A 309 1.95 13.99 0.79
C LEU A 309 3.24 13.74 -0.01
N ARG A 310 3.11 13.60 -1.33
CA ARG A 310 4.26 13.46 -2.24
C ARG A 310 5.16 14.69 -2.17
N GLY A 311 4.57 15.89 -2.20
CA GLY A 311 5.31 17.15 -2.07
C GLY A 311 6.05 17.27 -0.75
N ALA A 312 5.47 16.78 0.34
CA ALA A 312 6.11 16.76 1.66
C ALA A 312 7.38 15.90 1.69
N VAL A 313 7.30 14.69 1.14
CA VAL A 313 8.45 13.78 1.04
C VAL A 313 9.52 14.39 0.13
N ARG A 314 9.13 14.98 -1.01
CA ARG A 314 10.07 15.62 -1.94
C ARG A 314 10.85 16.73 -1.27
N PHE A 315 10.12 17.65 -0.65
CA PHE A 315 10.71 18.77 0.08
C PHE A 315 11.71 18.29 1.13
N TRP A 316 11.36 17.25 1.89
CA TRP A 316 12.25 16.65 2.89
C TRP A 316 13.53 16.07 2.27
N VAL A 317 13.40 15.30 1.20
CA VAL A 317 14.54 14.72 0.48
C VAL A 317 15.47 15.80 -0.08
N ASP A 318 14.90 16.80 -0.76
CA ASP A 318 15.65 17.90 -1.38
C ASP A 318 16.37 18.74 -0.30
N TRP A 319 15.71 19.02 0.83
CA TRP A 319 16.29 19.74 1.94
C TRP A 319 17.50 19.00 2.54
N HIS A 320 17.40 17.69 2.72
CA HIS A 320 18.52 16.87 3.20
C HIS A 320 19.67 16.81 2.22
N ALA A 321 19.38 16.67 0.92
CA ALA A 321 20.41 16.67 -0.12
C ALA A 321 21.17 18.01 -0.17
N GLU A 322 20.50 19.14 0.04
CA GLU A 322 21.14 20.45 0.14
C GLU A 322 22.02 20.56 1.39
N ARG A 323 21.50 20.19 2.57
CA ARG A 323 22.27 20.19 3.83
C ARG A 323 23.52 19.33 3.76
N ALA A 324 23.42 18.16 3.12
CA ALA A 324 24.55 17.27 2.92
C ALA A 324 25.63 17.91 2.04
N ARG A 325 25.23 18.59 0.94
CA ARG A 325 26.17 19.33 0.07
C ARG A 325 26.85 20.49 0.77
N GLU A 326 26.12 21.24 1.59
CA GLU A 326 26.69 22.36 2.36
C GLU A 326 27.73 21.89 3.38
N ALA A 327 27.48 20.78 4.09
CA ALA A 327 28.41 20.24 5.06
C ALA A 327 29.77 19.87 4.43
N LEU A 328 29.78 19.44 3.16
CA LEU A 328 30.99 19.10 2.41
C LEU A 328 31.78 20.32 1.93
N MET A 329 31.10 21.44 1.67
CA MET A 329 31.75 22.69 1.25
C MET A 329 32.47 23.41 2.41
N VAL A 330 32.24 22.95 3.65
CA VAL A 330 32.81 23.54 4.88
C VAL A 330 34.04 22.76 5.38
N ASP A 331 34.41 21.64 4.73
CA ASP A 331 35.62 20.89 5.05
C ASP A 331 36.78 21.33 4.11
N PRO A 332 37.76 22.13 4.58
CA PRO A 332 38.82 22.72 3.76
C PRO A 332 39.91 21.74 3.30
#